data_AF-A0A2E9YVK4-F1
#
_entry.id   AF-A0A2E9YVK4-F1
#
_cell.length_a   1.000
_cell.length_b   1.000
_cell.length_c   1.000
_cell.angle_alpha   90.00
_cell.angle_beta   90.00
_cell.angle_gamma   90.00
#
_symmetry.space_group_name_H-M   'P 1'
#
loop_
_entity.id
_entity.type
_entity.pdbx_description
1 polymer ?
#
loop_
_entity_poly.entity_id
_entity_poly.type
_entity_poly.pdbx_seq_one_letter_code
_entity_poly.pdbx_strand_id
1 'polypeptide(L)'
;MPRDFCFTPPHTAFILANAAEICSSASLLGGPVAEARVHRLIDNVSLASPLSSRMERELDALEDLLGLENVHDMDSVEAEHFARIDPCDPVVEEICLLLDGLRQARAQSADMAT
;
A
#
# COMPACT_ATOMS: atom_id res chain seq x y z
N MET A 1 2.21 22.20 -28.10
CA MET A 1 1.33 21.07 -27.75
C MET A 1 1.79 20.53 -26.40
N PRO A 2 1.24 20.94 -25.24
CA PRO A 2 1.56 20.25 -24.01
C PRO A 2 0.73 18.97 -23.98
N ARG A 3 1.45 17.85 -23.97
CA ARG A 3 0.92 16.50 -23.82
C ARG A 3 0.19 16.40 -22.49
N ASP A 4 -1.08 16.06 -22.61
CA ASP A 4 -1.82 15.09 -21.82
C ASP A 4 -1.81 15.29 -20.30
N PHE A 5 -3.01 15.62 -19.82
CA PHE A 5 -3.39 15.71 -18.43
C PHE A 5 -2.72 14.61 -17.60
N CYS A 6 -2.06 15.05 -16.54
CA CYS A 6 -1.62 14.20 -15.45
C CYS A 6 -2.87 13.55 -14.84
N PHE A 7 -3.33 12.45 -15.44
CA PHE A 7 -4.35 11.61 -14.85
C PHE A 7 -3.63 10.87 -13.73
N THR A 8 -3.57 11.50 -12.56
CA THR A 8 -3.12 10.85 -11.35
C THR A 8 -4.00 9.62 -11.21
N PRO A 9 -3.43 8.41 -11.35
CA PRO A 9 -4.27 7.23 -11.35
C PRO A 9 -4.92 7.11 -9.97
N PRO A 10 -6.15 6.58 -9.89
CA PRO A 10 -6.94 6.56 -8.67
C PRO A 10 -6.20 5.95 -7.47
N HIS A 11 -5.37 4.92 -7.71
CA HIS A 11 -4.53 4.32 -6.68
C HIS A 11 -3.46 5.28 -6.13
N THR A 12 -2.84 6.11 -6.97
CA THR A 12 -1.88 7.14 -6.51
C THR A 12 -2.57 8.19 -5.66
N ALA A 13 -3.73 8.68 -6.09
CA ALA A 13 -4.49 9.65 -5.31
C ALA A 13 -4.90 9.08 -3.94
N PHE A 14 -5.32 7.81 -3.89
CA PHE A 14 -5.65 7.12 -2.65
C PHE A 14 -4.45 6.97 -1.71
N ILE A 15 -3.28 6.57 -2.23
CA ILE A 15 -2.06 6.41 -1.43
C ILE A 15 -1.60 7.74 -0.85
N LEU A 16 -1.66 8.83 -1.63
CA LEU A 16 -1.26 10.15 -1.15
C LEU A 16 -2.26 10.69 -0.11
N ALA A 17 -3.55 10.43 -0.28
CA ALA A 17 -4.59 10.83 0.67
C ALA A 17 -4.48 10.09 2.02
N ASN A 18 -4.13 8.81 1.99
CA ASN A 18 -4.04 7.95 3.18
C ASN A 18 -2.58 7.65 3.60
N ALA A 19 -1.61 8.47 3.15
CA ALA A 19 -0.18 8.22 3.33
C ALA A 19 0.21 8.00 4.81
N ALA A 20 -0.41 8.77 5.72
CA ALA A 20 -0.14 8.68 7.15
C ALA A 20 -0.66 7.35 7.75
N GLU A 21 -1.88 6.94 7.40
CA GLU A 21 -2.47 5.70 7.93
C GLU A 21 -1.75 4.47 7.37
N ILE A 22 -1.37 4.49 6.09
CA ILE A 22 -0.60 3.40 5.47
C ILE A 22 0.77 3.27 6.15
N CYS A 23 1.48 4.37 6.42
CA CYS A 23 2.76 4.33 7.15
C CYS A 23 2.60 3.78 8.57
N SER A 24 1.59 4.25 9.31
CA SER A 24 1.31 3.78 10.68
C SER A 24 0.98 2.28 10.69
N SER A 25 0.11 1.86 9.78
CA SER A 25 -0.27 0.45 9.57
C SER A 25 0.92 -0.43 9.22
N ALA A 26 1.77 0.01 8.28
CA ALA A 26 2.98 -0.73 7.92
C ALA A 26 3.98 -0.84 9.07
N SER A 27 4.11 0.21 9.88
CA SER A 27 4.95 0.19 11.09
C SER A 27 4.45 -0.83 12.11
N LEU A 28 3.13 -0.96 12.27
CA LEU A 28 2.52 -1.95 13.16
C LEU A 28 2.69 -3.38 12.64
N LEU A 29 2.54 -3.60 11.33
CA LEU A 29 2.56 -4.93 10.72
C LEU A 29 3.97 -5.49 10.49
N GLY A 30 4.94 -4.66 10.13
CA GLY A 30 6.30 -5.11 9.77
C GLY A 30 7.41 -4.27 10.39
N GLY A 31 7.07 -3.41 11.35
CA GLY A 31 8.04 -2.59 12.07
C GLY A 31 8.63 -1.44 11.24
N PRO A 32 9.74 -0.85 11.71
CA PRO A 32 10.35 0.32 11.07
C PRO A 32 10.89 0.03 9.66
N VAL A 33 11.15 -1.24 9.32
CA VAL A 33 11.60 -1.64 7.98
C VAL A 33 10.45 -1.53 6.97
N ALA A 34 9.26 -2.00 7.34
CA ALA A 34 8.06 -1.88 6.54
C ALA A 34 7.65 -0.42 6.35
N GLU A 35 7.66 0.37 7.43
CA GLU A 35 7.38 1.81 7.38
C GLU A 35 8.33 2.55 6.40
N ALA A 36 9.63 2.31 6.49
CA ALA A 36 10.61 2.92 5.58
C ALA A 36 10.37 2.53 4.11
N ARG A 37 9.86 1.31 3.86
CA ARG A 37 9.51 0.85 2.51
C ARG A 37 8.30 1.58 1.96
N VAL A 38 7.24 1.72 2.77
CA VAL A 38 6.04 2.47 2.41
C VAL A 38 6.35 3.95 2.19
N HIS A 39 7.17 4.54 3.08
CA HIS A 39 7.57 5.95 2.93
C HIS A 39 8.31 6.17 1.60
N ARG A 40 9.21 5.26 1.21
CA ARG A 40 9.87 5.30 -0.10
C ARG A 40 8.89 5.15 -1.26
N LEU A 41 7.88 4.28 -1.14
CA LEU A 41 6.85 4.15 -2.16
C LEU A 41 6.09 5.47 -2.33
N ILE A 42 5.61 6.08 -1.24
CA ILE A 42 4.89 7.36 -1.27
C ILE A 42 5.75 8.47 -1.89
N ASP A 43 7.04 8.54 -1.52
CA ASP A 43 7.99 9.50 -2.08
C ASP A 43 8.17 9.28 -3.60
N ASN A 44 8.33 8.03 -4.04
CA ASN A 44 8.40 7.69 -5.47
C ASN A 44 7.11 8.02 -6.22
N VAL A 45 5.95 7.76 -5.63
CA VAL A 45 4.63 8.07 -6.18
C VAL A 45 4.43 9.59 -6.32
N SER A 46 4.92 10.36 -5.35
CA SER A 46 4.90 11.83 -5.36
C SER A 46 5.83 12.43 -6.42
N LEU A 47 6.99 11.79 -6.66
CA LEU A 47 8.03 12.28 -7.56
C LEU A 47 7.92 11.80 -9.00
N ALA A 48 7.36 10.61 -9.27
CA ALA A 48 7.36 9.97 -10.59
C ALA A 48 5.95 9.92 -11.20
N SER A 49 5.77 10.62 -12.33
CA SER A 49 4.47 10.88 -12.96
C SER A 49 4.06 9.98 -14.16
N PRO A 50 4.82 8.95 -14.57
CA PRO A 50 4.20 7.85 -15.32
C PRO A 50 4.33 6.50 -14.60
N LEU A 51 3.23 5.74 -14.63
CA LEU A 51 3.11 4.33 -14.26
C LEU A 51 4.24 3.52 -14.89
N SER A 52 5.33 3.37 -14.16
CA SER A 52 6.40 2.45 -14.54
C SER A 52 6.08 1.09 -13.95
N SER A 53 6.51 0.02 -14.62
CA SER A 53 6.44 -1.35 -14.09
C SER A 53 7.10 -1.49 -12.71
N ARG A 54 7.98 -0.56 -12.35
CA ARG A 54 8.54 -0.45 -10.99
C ARG A 54 7.48 -0.01 -9.98
N MET A 55 6.62 0.94 -10.33
CA MET A 55 5.53 1.40 -9.46
C MET A 55 4.54 0.27 -9.17
N GLU A 56 4.15 -0.50 -10.20
CA GLU A 56 3.25 -1.64 -10.04
C GLU A 56 3.83 -2.70 -9.10
N ARG A 57 5.12 -3.01 -9.22
CA ARG A 57 5.80 -3.95 -8.31
C ARG A 57 5.87 -3.45 -6.86
N GLU A 58 6.07 -2.15 -6.67
CA GLU A 58 6.11 -1.58 -5.31
C GLU A 58 4.69 -1.51 -4.71
N LEU A 59 3.66 -1.32 -5.55
CA LEU A 59 2.25 -1.42 -5.16
C LEU A 59 1.85 -2.85 -4.80
N ASP A 60 2.22 -3.84 -5.60
CA ASP A 60 2.01 -5.26 -5.28
C ASP A 60 2.67 -5.58 -3.93
N ALA A 61 3.91 -5.15 -3.73
CA ALA A 61 4.60 -5.36 -2.47
C ALA A 61 3.97 -4.66 -1.26
N LEU A 62 3.28 -3.53 -1.46
CA LEU A 62 2.49 -2.87 -0.41
C LEU A 62 1.21 -3.67 -0.13
N GLU A 63 0.54 -4.14 -1.18
CA GLU A 63 -0.67 -4.96 -1.07
C GLU A 63 -0.37 -6.28 -0.35
N ASP A 64 0.75 -6.94 -0.67
CA ASP A 64 1.20 -8.16 0.00
C ASP A 64 1.45 -7.91 1.49
N LEU A 65 2.01 -6.75 1.84
CA LEU A 65 2.31 -6.36 3.22
C LEU A 65 1.03 -6.07 4.02
N LEU A 66 0.11 -5.29 3.45
CA LEU A 66 -1.19 -4.97 4.08
C LEU A 66 -2.13 -6.18 4.10
N GLY A 67 -2.05 -7.03 3.08
CA GLY A 67 -2.80 -8.28 2.95
C GLY A 67 -2.24 -9.41 3.79
N LEU A 68 -1.13 -9.16 4.50
CA LEU A 68 -0.48 -10.13 5.36
C LEU A 68 -0.11 -11.41 4.60
N GLU A 69 0.21 -11.33 3.30
CA GLU A 69 0.47 -12.52 2.49
C GLU A 69 1.65 -13.33 3.04
N ASN A 70 2.59 -12.63 3.69
CA ASN A 70 3.75 -13.22 4.35
C ASN A 70 3.50 -13.71 5.79
N VAL A 71 2.33 -13.47 6.42
CA VAL A 71 2.08 -14.01 7.79
C VAL A 71 1.82 -15.51 7.81
N HIS A 72 1.68 -16.12 6.63
CA HIS A 72 1.67 -17.58 6.51
C HIS A 72 3.03 -18.20 6.84
N ASP A 73 4.11 -17.41 6.70
CA ASP A 73 5.46 -17.81 7.06
C ASP A 73 5.75 -17.39 8.51
N MET A 74 5.62 -18.34 9.44
CA MET A 74 5.76 -18.09 10.88
C MET A 74 7.14 -17.57 11.30
N ASP A 75 8.16 -17.74 10.44
CA ASP A 75 9.51 -17.21 10.66
C ASP A 75 9.68 -15.78 10.10
N SER A 76 8.65 -15.21 9.47
CA SER A 76 8.68 -13.82 9.02
C SER A 76 8.50 -12.84 10.19
N VAL A 77 9.20 -11.71 10.10
CA VAL A 77 9.02 -10.54 10.98
C VAL A 77 7.57 -10.06 10.97
N GLU A 78 6.87 -10.20 9.83
CA GLU A 78 5.46 -9.83 9.67
C GLU A 78 4.54 -10.76 10.49
N ALA A 79 4.83 -12.06 10.54
CA ALA A 79 4.08 -13.03 11.34
C ALA A 79 4.27 -12.80 12.84
N GLU A 80 5.49 -12.47 13.27
CA GLU A 80 5.78 -12.14 14.68
C GLU A 80 5.03 -10.87 15.12
N HIS A 81 5.01 -9.83 14.28
CA HIS A 81 4.30 -8.59 14.58
C HIS A 81 2.79 -8.79 14.54
N PHE A 82 2.27 -9.49 13.54
CA PHE A 82 0.85 -9.81 13.46
C PHE A 82 0.37 -10.68 14.63
N ALA A 83 1.16 -11.67 15.07
CA ALA A 83 0.84 -12.49 16.23
C ALA A 83 0.75 -11.69 17.55
N ARG A 84 1.29 -10.47 17.58
CA ARG A 84 1.19 -9.55 18.73
C ARG A 84 0.00 -8.60 18.62
N ILE A 85 -0.61 -8.47 17.45
CA ILE A 85 -1.80 -7.67 17.23
C ILE A 85 -3.02 -8.54 17.56
N ASP A 86 -3.90 -8.05 18.41
CA ASP A 86 -5.15 -8.74 18.70
C ASP A 86 -6.07 -8.64 17.46
N PRO A 87 -6.63 -9.75 16.94
CA PRO A 87 -7.56 -9.69 15.81
C PRO A 87 -8.84 -8.90 16.09
N CYS A 88 -9.17 -8.63 17.37
CA CYS A 88 -10.27 -7.74 17.75
C CYS A 88 -9.86 -6.27 17.92
N ASP A 89 -8.59 -5.93 17.69
CA ASP A 89 -8.12 -4.55 17.78
C ASP A 89 -8.67 -3.74 16.59
N PRO A 90 -9.24 -2.53 16.82
CA PRO A 90 -9.75 -1.68 15.75
C PRO A 90 -8.71 -1.35 14.67
N VAL A 91 -7.41 -1.46 14.98
CA VAL A 91 -6.36 -1.25 13.98
C VAL A 91 -6.36 -2.29 12.86
N VAL A 92 -6.82 -3.52 13.13
CA VAL A 92 -6.95 -4.56 12.11
C VAL A 92 -8.04 -4.20 11.10
N GLU A 93 -9.16 -3.65 11.57
CA GLU A 93 -10.23 -3.14 10.71
C GLU A 93 -9.74 -1.99 9.83
N GLU A 94 -8.96 -1.07 10.39
CA GLU A 94 -8.36 0.05 9.64
C GLU A 94 -7.42 -0.45 8.52
N ILE A 95 -6.56 -1.42 8.81
CA ILE A 95 -5.67 -2.07 7.84
C ILE A 95 -6.49 -2.73 6.72
N CYS A 96 -7.55 -3.47 7.07
CA CYS A 96 -8.43 -4.09 6.08
C CYS A 96 -9.11 -3.05 5.17
N LEU A 97 -9.59 -1.93 5.74
CA LEU A 97 -10.20 -0.85 4.97
C LEU A 97 -9.20 -0.18 4.02
N LEU A 98 -7.95 0.03 4.45
CA LEU A 98 -6.88 0.57 3.61
C LEU A 98 -6.55 -0.37 2.45
N LEU A 99 -6.45 -1.67 2.72
CA LEU A 99 -6.19 -2.70 1.72
C LEU A 99 -7.31 -2.76 0.68
N ASP A 100 -8.57 -2.81 1.11
CA ASP A 100 -9.72 -2.83 0.21
C ASP A 100 -9.81 -1.54 -0.62
N GLY A 101 -9.56 -0.38 -0.01
CA GLY A 101 -9.51 0.90 -0.71
C GLY A 101 -8.41 0.93 -1.78
N LEU A 102 -7.23 0.39 -1.48
CA LEU A 102 -6.13 0.26 -2.43
C LEU A 102 -6.51 -0.66 -3.60
N ARG A 103 -7.07 -1.84 -3.33
CA ARG A 103 -7.53 -2.80 -4.35
C ARG A 103 -8.59 -2.20 -5.26
N GLN A 104 -9.55 -1.50 -4.67
CA GLN A 104 -10.61 -0.82 -5.43
C GLN A 104 -10.02 0.28 -6.32
N ALA A 105 -9.10 1.09 -5.80
CA ALA A 105 -8.44 2.13 -6.56
C ALA A 105 -7.57 1.56 -7.70
N ARG A 106 -6.93 0.39 -7.49
CA ARG A 106 -6.21 -0.35 -8.54
C ARG A 106 -7.15 -0.89 -9.62
N ALA A 107 -8.28 -1.48 -9.24
CA ALA A 107 -9.29 -1.98 -10.17
C ALA A 107 -9.87 -0.86 -11.06
N GLN A 108 -10.10 0.33 -10.48
CA GLN A 108 -10.56 1.49 -11.24
C GLN A 108 -9.54 1.98 -12.28
N SER A 109 -8.24 1.87 -12.00
CA SER A 109 -7.21 2.15 -13.00
C SER A 109 -7.12 1.10 -14.11
N ALA A 110 -7.53 -0.15 -13.86
CA ALA A 110 -7.56 -1.21 -14.88
C ALA A 110 -8.78 -1.11 -15.81
N ASP A 111 -9.95 -0.71 -15.26
CA ASP A 111 -11.19 -0.53 -16.02
C ASP A 111 -11.09 0.60 -17.05
N MET A 112 -10.41 1.70 -16.71
CA MET A 112 -10.20 2.85 -17.60
C MET A 112 -9.27 2.54 -18.80
N ALA A 113 -8.56 1.40 -18.79
CA ALA A 113 -7.64 0.99 -19.84
C ALA A 113 -8.27 0.08 -20.92
N THR A 114 -9.57 -0.23 -20.81
CA THR A 114 -10.34 -1.06 -21.77
C THR A 114 -11.27 -0.20 -22.63
#